data_AF-A0A7S1CG38-F1
#
_entry.id   AF-A0A7S1CG38-F1
#
_cell.length_a   1.000
_cell.length_b   1.000
_cell.length_c   1.000
_cell.angle_alpha   90.00
_cell.angle_beta   90.00
_cell.angle_gamma   90.00
#
_symmetry.space_group_name_H-M   'P 1'
#
loop_
_entity.id
_entity.type
_entity.pdbx_description
1 polymer ?
#
loop_
_entity_poly.entity_id
_entity_poly.type
_entity_poly.pdbx_seq_one_letter_code
_entity_poly.pdbx_strand_id
1 'polypeptide(L)'
;GGAPTETPLGGPAPAGRSRGDGLRRVRVPRRLIADFLKIAEPNTNRGERGVETCGVLGGRLVARGELQVTTLIVPKQTGGPDTCAMTNEDELFNYCMDASLLTMGWIHTHPRQECFLSSVDLHTHCGFQSLLPEAIAIVCAPCDRRLPNSAFHLTAPPGLGIVQRCAKTGFHPHAEGNLYQQSGHVVFDAEAPLDIVDLR
;
A
#
# COMPACT_ATOMS: atom_id res chain seq x y z
N GLY A 1 25.81 -1.35 20.11
CA GLY A 1 24.50 -2.02 20.10
C GLY A 1 24.10 -2.20 18.66
N GLY A 2 24.05 -3.44 18.18
CA GLY A 2 23.67 -3.74 16.80
C GLY A 2 22.17 -3.56 16.61
N ALA A 3 21.78 -2.92 15.52
CA ALA A 3 20.39 -2.89 15.07
C ALA A 3 19.94 -4.32 14.71
N PRO A 4 18.71 -4.73 15.05
CA PRO A 4 18.21 -6.02 14.64
C PRO A 4 18.04 -6.04 13.12
N THR A 5 18.69 -7.00 12.46
CA THR A 5 18.48 -7.27 11.03
C THR A 5 17.10 -7.88 10.84
N GLU A 6 16.29 -7.24 10.01
CA GLU A 6 14.96 -7.73 9.62
C GLU A 6 15.09 -9.12 8.99
N THR A 7 14.48 -10.11 9.64
CA THR A 7 14.23 -11.42 9.05
C THR A 7 12.73 -11.50 8.80
N PRO A 8 12.26 -11.89 7.60
CA PRO A 8 10.83 -11.93 7.32
C PRO A 8 10.15 -12.92 8.26
N LEU A 9 9.34 -12.41 9.20
CA LEU A 9 8.48 -13.23 10.05
C LEU A 9 7.12 -13.31 9.35
N GLY A 10 6.78 -14.50 8.86
CA GLY A 10 5.51 -14.74 8.17
C GLY A 10 5.50 -14.21 6.74
N GLY A 11 6.23 -14.87 5.84
CA GLY A 11 6.17 -14.56 4.42
C GLY A 11 4.74 -14.69 3.86
N PRO A 12 4.44 -13.99 2.75
CA PRO A 12 3.11 -14.06 2.14
C PRO A 12 2.75 -15.51 1.85
N ALA A 13 1.52 -15.91 2.20
CA ALA A 13 1.01 -17.21 1.78
C ALA A 13 1.15 -17.31 0.24
N PRO A 14 1.62 -18.44 -0.32
CA PRO A 14 1.71 -18.60 -1.75
C PRO A 14 0.33 -18.34 -2.36
N ALA A 15 0.31 -17.74 -3.56
CA ALA A 15 -0.91 -17.46 -4.31
C ALA A 15 -1.65 -18.76 -4.67
N GLY A 16 -2.34 -19.34 -3.70
CA GLY A 16 -3.46 -20.22 -3.96
C GLY A 16 -4.49 -19.39 -4.70
N ARG A 17 -5.03 -19.91 -5.80
CA ARG A 17 -6.17 -19.29 -6.47
C ARG A 17 -7.34 -19.27 -5.50
N SER A 18 -7.42 -18.26 -4.64
CA SER A 18 -8.63 -17.97 -3.89
C SER A 18 -9.67 -17.58 -4.94
N ARG A 19 -10.65 -18.46 -5.12
CA ARG A 19 -11.91 -18.07 -5.76
C ARG A 19 -12.58 -17.08 -4.80
N GLY A 20 -12.22 -15.82 -4.96
CA GLY A 20 -12.90 -14.62 -4.51
C GLY A 20 -13.21 -14.55 -3.02
N ASP A 21 -12.48 -13.71 -2.29
CA ASP A 21 -12.86 -13.21 -0.97
C ASP A 21 -14.18 -12.39 -0.98
N GLY A 22 -15.03 -12.55 -2.01
CA GLY A 22 -16.23 -11.76 -2.28
C GLY A 22 -15.94 -10.31 -2.69
N LEU A 23 -14.65 -9.92 -2.76
CA LEU A 23 -14.22 -8.55 -3.01
C LEU A 23 -14.54 -8.09 -4.44
N ARG A 24 -15.00 -6.84 -4.56
CA ARG A 24 -15.13 -6.18 -5.87
C ARG A 24 -13.75 -6.04 -6.52
N ARG A 25 -13.73 -6.07 -7.85
CA ARG A 25 -12.50 -5.85 -8.61
C ARG A 25 -12.02 -4.40 -8.44
N VAL A 26 -10.72 -4.23 -8.29
CA VAL A 26 -10.04 -2.92 -8.29
C VAL A 26 -9.19 -2.81 -9.55
N ARG A 27 -9.55 -1.90 -10.45
CA ARG A 27 -8.80 -1.57 -11.66
C ARG A 27 -7.76 -0.50 -11.34
N VAL A 28 -6.49 -0.79 -11.59
CA VAL A 28 -5.37 0.12 -11.30
C VAL A 28 -4.67 0.48 -12.63
N PRO A 29 -4.48 1.77 -12.95
CA PRO A 29 -3.71 2.16 -14.12
C PRO A 29 -2.31 1.55 -14.09
N ARG A 30 -1.90 0.83 -15.14
CA ARG A 30 -0.60 0.14 -15.18
C ARG A 30 0.57 1.13 -15.03
N ARG A 31 0.43 2.35 -15.54
CA ARG A 31 1.44 3.42 -15.41
C ARG A 31 1.61 3.96 -13.99
N LEU A 32 0.68 3.68 -13.07
CA LEU A 32 0.69 4.22 -11.70
C LEU A 32 2.00 3.94 -10.97
N ILE A 33 2.48 2.69 -11.02
CA ILE A 33 3.71 2.28 -10.33
C ILE A 33 4.92 3.01 -10.91
N ALA A 34 5.03 3.06 -12.25
CA ALA A 34 6.16 3.71 -12.92
C ALA A 34 6.18 5.22 -12.66
N ASP A 35 5.03 5.88 -12.66
CA ASP A 35 4.95 7.32 -12.39
C ASP A 35 5.19 7.63 -10.90
N PHE A 36 4.68 6.81 -9.99
CA PHE A 36 4.98 6.92 -8.57
C PHE A 36 6.48 6.77 -8.27
N LEU A 37 7.13 5.77 -8.85
CA LEU A 37 8.57 5.54 -8.67
C LEU A 37 9.42 6.73 -9.16
N LYS A 38 9.04 7.40 -10.26
CA LYS A 38 9.70 8.64 -10.70
C LYS A 38 9.56 9.76 -9.68
N ILE A 39 8.37 9.92 -9.08
CA ILE A 39 8.12 10.95 -8.06
C ILE A 39 8.90 10.66 -6.77
N ALA A 40 9.02 9.39 -6.40
CA ALA A 40 9.72 8.92 -5.22
C ALA A 40 11.25 8.82 -5.41
N GLU A 41 11.76 8.94 -6.64
CA GLU A 41 13.18 8.72 -6.97
C GLU A 41 14.16 9.54 -6.11
N PRO A 42 13.95 10.86 -5.87
CA PRO A 42 14.86 11.65 -5.05
C PRO A 42 15.01 11.13 -3.62
N ASN A 43 13.91 10.65 -3.03
CA ASN A 43 13.90 10.06 -1.69
C ASN A 43 14.48 8.65 -1.71
N THR A 44 14.10 7.84 -2.69
CA THR A 44 14.55 6.46 -2.86
C THR A 44 16.08 6.38 -2.97
N ASN A 45 16.70 7.32 -3.68
CA ASN A 45 18.15 7.40 -3.85
C ASN A 45 18.87 8.18 -2.74
N ARG A 46 18.16 8.64 -1.71
CA ARG A 46 18.73 9.49 -0.66
C ARG A 46 19.55 8.68 0.33
N GLY A 47 20.87 8.84 0.27
CA GLY A 47 21.80 8.14 1.15
C GLY A 47 21.83 6.63 0.90
N GLU A 48 22.53 5.89 1.76
CA GLU A 48 22.76 4.45 1.56
C GLU A 48 21.47 3.64 1.68
N ARG A 49 20.62 3.98 2.64
CA ARG A 49 19.39 3.23 2.93
C ARG A 49 18.14 3.73 2.19
N GLY A 50 18.21 4.86 1.50
CA GLY A 50 17.05 5.51 0.91
C GLY A 50 16.08 6.07 1.96
N VAL A 51 15.04 6.73 1.48
CA VAL A 51 13.91 7.22 2.27
C VAL A 51 12.63 6.76 1.60
N GLU A 52 11.74 6.12 2.37
CA GLU A 52 10.42 5.71 1.90
C GLU A 52 9.58 6.92 1.53
N THR A 53 8.72 6.74 0.55
CA THR A 53 7.71 7.72 0.12
C THR A 53 6.39 6.99 -0.02
N CYS A 54 5.27 7.61 0.34
CA CYS A 54 3.92 7.10 0.13
C CYS A 54 3.05 7.99 -0.76
N GLY A 55 2.03 7.37 -1.32
CA GLY A 55 0.92 8.02 -2.01
C GLY A 55 -0.40 7.31 -1.69
N VAL A 56 -1.50 8.02 -1.91
CA VAL A 56 -2.86 7.54 -1.70
C VAL A 56 -3.52 7.27 -3.05
N LEU A 57 -4.25 6.16 -3.12
CA LEU A 57 -4.97 5.73 -4.31
C LEU A 57 -6.39 6.29 -4.25
N GLY A 58 -6.65 7.38 -4.96
CA GLY A 58 -7.97 7.95 -5.15
C GLY A 58 -8.68 7.32 -6.34
N GLY A 59 -9.97 7.03 -6.20
CA GLY A 59 -10.73 6.41 -7.28
C GLY A 59 -12.23 6.57 -7.18
N ARG A 60 -12.95 5.91 -8.08
CA ARG A 60 -14.42 5.95 -8.15
C ARG A 60 -15.01 4.56 -8.41
N LEU A 61 -16.25 4.37 -7.99
CA LEU A 61 -17.05 3.22 -8.42
C LEU A 61 -17.47 3.44 -9.88
N VAL A 62 -17.18 2.48 -10.76
CA VAL A 62 -17.52 2.53 -12.18
C VAL A 62 -18.63 1.54 -12.52
N ALA A 63 -19.07 1.56 -13.78
CA ALA A 63 -20.12 0.67 -14.27
C ALA A 63 -19.81 -0.79 -13.91
N ARG A 64 -20.86 -1.59 -13.67
CA ARG A 64 -20.77 -3.00 -13.25
C ARG A 64 -20.22 -3.22 -11.82
N GLY A 65 -20.12 -2.16 -11.02
CA GLY A 65 -19.76 -2.26 -9.60
C GLY A 65 -18.27 -2.49 -9.34
N GLU A 66 -17.41 -2.26 -10.33
CA GLU A 66 -15.96 -2.31 -10.16
C GLU A 66 -15.45 -0.98 -9.58
N LEU A 67 -14.37 -1.05 -8.81
CA LEU A 67 -13.65 0.12 -8.32
C LEU A 67 -12.53 0.44 -9.30
N GLN A 68 -12.34 1.72 -9.63
CA GLN A 68 -11.25 2.15 -10.50
C GLN A 68 -10.43 3.24 -9.80
N VAL A 69 -9.13 2.99 -9.65
CA VAL A 69 -8.16 4.02 -9.28
C VAL A 69 -8.03 4.98 -10.46
N THR A 70 -8.20 6.27 -10.20
CA THR A 70 -8.13 7.34 -11.20
C THR A 70 -7.08 8.37 -10.85
N THR A 71 -6.69 8.47 -9.59
CA THR A 71 -5.85 9.55 -9.09
C THR A 71 -4.80 9.00 -8.13
N LEU A 72 -3.52 9.28 -8.39
CA LEU A 72 -2.44 9.11 -7.44
C LEU A 72 -2.24 10.43 -6.71
N ILE A 73 -2.44 10.45 -5.40
CA ILE A 73 -2.26 11.64 -4.56
C ILE A 73 -0.99 11.44 -3.73
N VAL A 74 -0.03 12.35 -3.82
CA VAL A 74 1.20 12.33 -3.02
C VAL A 74 1.04 13.36 -1.90
N PRO A 75 0.68 12.92 -0.67
CA PRO A 75 0.39 13.84 0.42
C PRO A 75 1.67 14.46 0.99
N LYS A 76 1.52 15.56 1.76
CA LYS A 76 2.55 15.99 2.71
C LYS A 76 2.88 14.82 3.64
N GLN A 77 4.17 14.55 3.78
CA GLN A 77 4.66 13.36 4.45
C GLN A 77 6.08 13.55 4.97
N THR A 78 6.42 12.74 5.96
CA THR A 78 7.79 12.53 6.43
C THR A 78 8.16 11.07 6.23
N GLY A 79 9.41 10.80 5.88
CA GLY A 79 9.90 9.47 5.61
C GLY A 79 11.22 9.20 6.31
N GLY A 80 11.47 7.92 6.59
CA GLY A 80 12.74 7.34 6.98
C GLY A 80 13.06 6.13 6.10
N PRO A 81 14.12 5.37 6.40
CA PRO A 81 14.47 4.19 5.62
C PRO A 81 13.43 3.06 5.65
N ASP A 82 12.68 2.96 6.74
CA ASP A 82 11.77 1.84 7.05
C ASP A 82 10.35 2.34 7.43
N THR A 83 10.02 3.60 7.11
CA THR A 83 8.71 4.18 7.41
C THR A 83 8.43 5.42 6.58
N CYS A 84 7.16 5.65 6.25
CA CYS A 84 6.64 6.94 5.80
C CYS A 84 5.30 7.23 6.47
N ALA A 85 5.09 8.48 6.88
CA ALA A 85 3.88 8.94 7.55
C ALA A 85 3.38 10.23 6.90
N MET A 86 2.08 10.27 6.61
CA MET A 86 1.39 11.49 6.18
C MET A 86 1.39 12.49 7.33
N THR A 87 1.52 13.78 7.04
CA THR A 87 1.63 14.83 8.07
C THR A 87 0.50 15.86 8.03
N ASN A 88 -0.40 15.75 7.05
CA ASN A 88 -1.56 16.62 6.92
C ASN A 88 -2.74 15.88 6.30
N GLU A 89 -3.31 14.95 7.07
CA GLU A 89 -4.43 14.11 6.64
C GLU A 89 -5.70 14.93 6.38
N ASP A 90 -5.87 16.09 7.02
CA ASP A 90 -7.03 16.98 6.79
C ASP A 90 -7.03 17.55 5.36
N GLU A 91 -5.87 17.97 4.85
CA GLU A 91 -5.75 18.46 3.46
C GLU A 91 -6.00 17.35 2.45
N LEU A 92 -5.48 16.15 2.70
CA LEU A 92 -5.76 14.97 1.89
C LEU A 92 -7.25 14.62 1.90
N PHE A 93 -7.89 14.65 3.06
CA PHE A 93 -9.30 14.37 3.24
C PHE A 93 -10.16 15.37 2.47
N ASN A 94 -9.89 16.67 2.66
CA ASN A 94 -10.60 17.74 1.95
C ASN A 94 -10.45 17.61 0.43
N TYR A 95 -9.24 17.34 -0.06
CA TYR A 95 -9.02 17.10 -1.49
C TYR A 95 -9.85 15.91 -2.01
N CYS A 96 -9.82 14.78 -1.31
CA CYS A 96 -10.59 13.60 -1.71
C CYS A 96 -12.11 13.87 -1.70
N MET A 97 -12.60 14.59 -0.69
CA MET A 97 -14.01 14.98 -0.61
C MET A 97 -14.41 15.89 -1.77
N ASP A 98 -13.68 16.98 -2.00
CA ASP A 98 -13.98 17.96 -3.05
C ASP A 98 -13.93 17.32 -4.46
N ALA A 99 -12.96 16.42 -4.68
CA ALA A 99 -12.83 15.68 -5.94
C ALA A 99 -13.77 14.46 -6.05
N SER A 100 -14.56 14.18 -5.00
CA SER A 100 -15.44 13.01 -4.89
C SER A 100 -14.70 11.69 -5.16
N LEU A 101 -13.56 11.50 -4.49
CA LEU A 101 -12.69 10.34 -4.60
C LEU A 101 -12.87 9.43 -3.38
N LEU A 102 -13.04 8.14 -3.65
CA LEU A 102 -12.89 7.08 -2.65
C LEU A 102 -11.40 6.82 -2.41
N THR A 103 -11.02 6.71 -1.14
CA THR A 103 -9.69 6.26 -0.74
C THR A 103 -9.62 4.73 -0.87
N MET A 104 -9.03 4.26 -1.98
CA MET A 104 -8.98 2.84 -2.36
C MET A 104 -7.74 2.10 -1.82
N GLY A 105 -6.92 2.78 -1.03
CA GLY A 105 -5.67 2.24 -0.52
C GLY A 105 -4.52 3.20 -0.71
N TRP A 106 -3.32 2.64 -0.75
CA TRP A 106 -2.08 3.41 -0.74
C TRP A 106 -0.95 2.66 -1.45
N ILE A 107 0.09 3.39 -1.78
CA ILE A 107 1.31 2.90 -2.42
C ILE A 107 2.51 3.47 -1.67
N HIS A 108 3.55 2.67 -1.44
CA HIS A 108 4.81 3.16 -0.87
C HIS A 108 6.03 2.46 -1.43
N THR A 109 7.20 3.05 -1.21
CA THR A 109 8.49 2.47 -1.60
C THR A 109 9.16 1.75 -0.44
N HIS A 110 9.78 0.61 -0.75
CA HIS A 110 10.83 -0.04 0.03
C HIS A 110 12.16 0.17 -0.71
N PRO A 111 12.93 1.23 -0.42
CA PRO A 111 14.10 1.59 -1.23
C PRO A 111 15.14 0.47 -1.31
N ARG A 112 15.33 -0.28 -0.22
CA ARG A 112 16.37 -1.32 -0.09
C ARG A 112 15.85 -2.69 0.36
N GLN A 113 14.62 -2.75 0.87
CA GLN A 113 13.98 -3.94 1.41
C GLN A 113 13.30 -4.75 0.29
N GLU A 114 12.91 -5.98 0.61
CA GLU A 114 12.11 -6.84 -0.27
C GLU A 114 10.65 -6.37 -0.35
N CYS A 115 9.87 -6.91 -1.29
CA CYS A 115 8.45 -6.57 -1.44
C CYS A 115 7.55 -7.37 -0.48
N PHE A 116 7.26 -6.78 0.67
CA PHE A 116 6.38 -7.35 1.71
C PHE A 116 5.66 -6.23 2.49
N LEU A 117 4.70 -6.58 3.35
CA LEU A 117 4.11 -5.63 4.30
C LEU A 117 4.84 -5.74 5.65
N SER A 118 5.52 -4.68 6.06
CA SER A 118 6.14 -4.55 7.38
C SER A 118 5.07 -4.49 8.48
N SER A 119 5.47 -4.60 9.76
CA SER A 119 4.53 -4.39 10.86
C SER A 119 3.86 -3.02 10.79
N VAL A 120 4.60 -1.97 10.40
CA VAL A 120 4.03 -0.62 10.28
C VAL A 120 3.00 -0.60 9.16
N ASP A 121 3.30 -1.25 8.04
CA ASP A 121 2.40 -1.30 6.87
C ASP A 121 1.11 -2.06 7.18
N LEU A 122 1.19 -3.16 7.94
CA LEU A 122 0.01 -3.92 8.36
C LEU A 122 -0.95 -3.03 9.16
N HIS A 123 -0.42 -2.26 10.11
CA HIS A 123 -1.22 -1.34 10.94
C HIS A 123 -1.77 -0.16 10.14
N THR A 124 -0.96 0.45 9.28
CA THR A 124 -1.43 1.49 8.35
C THR A 124 -2.55 0.96 7.46
N HIS A 125 -2.33 -0.17 6.82
CA HIS A 125 -3.28 -0.76 5.87
C HIS A 125 -4.57 -1.24 6.54
N CYS A 126 -4.50 -1.70 7.80
CA CYS A 126 -5.66 -2.04 8.60
C CYS A 126 -6.68 -0.89 8.66
N GLY A 127 -6.22 0.36 8.76
CA GLY A 127 -7.10 1.54 8.72
C GLY A 127 -7.86 1.66 7.40
N PHE A 128 -7.15 1.59 6.27
CA PHE A 128 -7.76 1.64 4.94
C PHE A 128 -8.76 0.50 4.72
N GLN A 129 -8.37 -0.73 5.03
CA GLN A 129 -9.20 -1.91 4.77
C GLN A 129 -10.41 -2.02 5.71
N SER A 130 -10.35 -1.39 6.88
CA SER A 130 -11.51 -1.25 7.78
C SER A 130 -12.59 -0.34 7.20
N LEU A 131 -12.22 0.63 6.37
CA LEU A 131 -13.15 1.55 5.71
C LEU A 131 -13.65 1.02 4.36
N LEU A 132 -12.78 0.33 3.62
CA LEU A 132 -13.08 -0.27 2.33
C LEU A 132 -12.48 -1.68 2.27
N PRO A 133 -13.30 -2.75 2.28
CA PRO A 133 -12.79 -4.13 2.27
C PRO A 133 -11.85 -4.44 1.09
N GLU A 134 -12.06 -3.78 -0.05
CA GLU A 134 -11.23 -3.95 -1.25
C GLU A 134 -9.93 -3.12 -1.24
N ALA A 135 -9.67 -2.32 -0.21
CA ALA A 135 -8.50 -1.47 -0.17
C ALA A 135 -7.21 -2.27 -0.38
N ILE A 136 -6.23 -1.67 -1.05
CA ILE A 136 -4.95 -2.31 -1.35
C ILE A 136 -3.75 -1.52 -0.84
N ALA A 137 -2.70 -2.22 -0.45
CA ALA A 137 -1.37 -1.65 -0.20
C ALA A 137 -0.43 -2.09 -1.33
N ILE A 138 0.02 -1.14 -2.16
CA ILE A 138 1.00 -1.42 -3.21
C ILE A 138 2.39 -1.14 -2.67
N VAL A 139 3.25 -2.14 -2.63
CA VAL A 139 4.65 -1.98 -2.23
C VAL A 139 5.51 -1.94 -3.48
N CYS A 140 6.37 -0.93 -3.60
CA CYS A 140 7.36 -0.80 -4.66
C CYS A 140 8.76 -1.04 -4.10
N ALA A 141 9.37 -2.18 -4.44
CA ALA A 141 10.68 -2.60 -3.96
C ALA A 141 11.69 -2.66 -5.12
N PRO A 142 12.29 -1.53 -5.57
CA PRO A 142 13.17 -1.49 -6.74
C PRO A 142 14.42 -2.38 -6.64
N CYS A 143 14.86 -2.74 -5.42
CA CYS A 143 15.99 -3.66 -5.23
C CYS A 143 15.59 -5.14 -5.25
N ASP A 144 14.30 -5.47 -5.15
CA ASP A 144 13.79 -6.84 -5.19
C ASP A 144 13.68 -7.32 -6.64
N ARG A 145 14.63 -8.16 -7.06
CA ARG A 145 14.66 -8.71 -8.42
C ARG A 145 13.57 -9.76 -8.68
N ARG A 146 12.98 -10.34 -7.63
CA ARG A 146 11.98 -11.40 -7.76
C ARG A 146 10.58 -10.80 -7.83
N LEU A 147 10.31 -9.81 -6.99
CA LEU A 147 9.02 -9.15 -6.90
C LEU A 147 9.23 -7.64 -6.76
N PRO A 148 9.49 -6.90 -7.86
CA PRO A 148 9.82 -5.47 -7.77
C PRO A 148 8.65 -4.62 -7.30
N ASN A 149 7.42 -5.14 -7.37
CA ASN A 149 6.23 -4.52 -6.83
C ASN A 149 5.08 -5.53 -6.73
N SER A 150 4.16 -5.29 -5.79
CA SER A 150 2.96 -6.10 -5.62
C SER A 150 1.89 -5.33 -4.86
N ALA A 151 0.63 -5.63 -5.16
CA ALA A 151 -0.51 -5.18 -4.36
C ALA A 151 -0.86 -6.26 -3.32
N PHE A 152 -1.12 -5.84 -2.09
CA PHE A 152 -1.48 -6.70 -0.97
C PHE A 152 -2.77 -6.23 -0.30
N HIS A 153 -3.40 -7.13 0.44
CA HIS A 153 -4.45 -6.83 1.41
C HIS A 153 -4.31 -7.74 2.64
N LEU A 154 -4.83 -7.30 3.78
CA LEU A 154 -4.97 -8.15 4.96
C LEU A 154 -5.98 -9.25 4.67
N THR A 155 -5.68 -10.47 5.09
CA THR A 155 -6.67 -11.56 5.00
C THR A 155 -7.84 -11.27 5.94
N ALA A 156 -9.05 -11.62 5.55
CA ALA A 156 -10.24 -11.35 6.35
C ALA A 156 -11.24 -12.52 6.23
N PRO A 157 -11.21 -13.51 7.14
CA PRO A 157 -10.28 -13.70 8.28
C PRO A 157 -8.90 -14.30 7.88
N PRO A 158 -7.87 -14.32 8.77
CA PRO A 158 -7.87 -13.77 10.13
C PRO A 158 -7.16 -12.41 10.29
N GLY A 159 -6.38 -11.97 9.31
CA GLY A 159 -5.42 -10.87 9.41
C GLY A 159 -6.00 -9.55 9.89
N LEU A 160 -7.07 -9.05 9.24
CA LEU A 160 -7.70 -7.78 9.60
C LEU A 160 -8.10 -7.75 11.08
N GLY A 161 -8.76 -8.82 11.56
CA GLY A 161 -9.18 -8.91 12.96
C GLY A 161 -8.02 -9.01 13.95
N ILE A 162 -6.91 -9.66 13.58
CA ILE A 162 -5.72 -9.75 14.43
C ILE A 162 -5.08 -8.36 14.59
N VAL A 163 -4.84 -7.66 13.47
CA VAL A 163 -4.20 -6.34 13.49
C VAL A 163 -5.08 -5.32 14.23
N GLN A 164 -6.41 -5.32 14.01
CA GLN A 164 -7.36 -4.45 14.72
C GLN A 164 -7.32 -4.58 16.25
N ARG A 165 -7.01 -5.77 16.78
CA ARG A 165 -6.95 -6.04 18.23
C ARG A 165 -5.56 -5.87 18.83
N CYS A 166 -4.55 -5.56 18.01
CA CYS A 166 -3.19 -5.42 18.49
C CYS A 166 -3.00 -4.07 19.22
N ALA A 167 -2.62 -4.12 20.49
CA ALA A 167 -2.37 -2.94 21.32
C ALA A 167 -0.87 -2.62 21.51
N LYS A 168 0.02 -3.31 20.80
CA LYS A 168 1.47 -3.09 20.88
C LYS A 168 1.83 -1.76 20.22
N THR A 169 2.78 -1.03 20.80
CA THR A 169 3.30 0.23 20.27
C THR A 169 4.69 0.07 19.69
N GLY A 170 5.08 0.98 18.78
CA GLY A 170 6.34 0.90 18.07
C GLY A 170 6.42 -0.30 17.12
N PHE A 171 7.60 -0.52 16.55
CA PHE A 171 7.84 -1.67 15.67
C PHE A 171 7.80 -2.99 16.45
N HIS A 172 6.96 -3.93 16.02
CA HIS A 172 6.83 -5.23 16.68
C HIS A 172 6.44 -6.34 15.69
N PRO A 173 6.91 -7.58 15.91
CA PRO A 173 6.44 -8.69 15.09
C PRO A 173 5.04 -9.16 15.52
N HIS A 174 4.31 -9.71 14.55
CA HIS A 174 3.18 -10.60 14.77
C HIS A 174 3.65 -12.05 14.58
N ALA A 175 3.25 -12.93 15.49
CA ALA A 175 3.67 -14.34 15.46
C ALA A 175 2.72 -15.20 14.61
N GLU A 176 1.55 -14.64 14.31
CA GLU A 176 0.48 -15.24 13.53
C GLU A 176 0.86 -15.30 12.04
N GLY A 177 0.61 -16.44 11.41
CA GLY A 177 0.75 -16.59 9.97
C GLY A 177 -0.48 -16.05 9.21
N ASN A 178 -0.32 -15.89 7.90
CA ASN A 178 -1.42 -15.55 6.97
C ASN A 178 -2.15 -14.23 7.32
N LEU A 179 -1.42 -13.20 7.77
CA LEU A 179 -2.00 -11.88 8.08
C LEU A 179 -2.37 -11.09 6.84
N TYR A 180 -1.65 -11.30 5.74
CA TYR A 180 -1.86 -10.61 4.48
C TYR A 180 -1.51 -11.53 3.32
N GLN A 181 -2.01 -11.20 2.14
CA GLN A 181 -1.77 -11.94 0.91
C GLN A 181 -1.71 -10.98 -0.29
N GLN A 182 -1.19 -11.46 -1.42
CA GLN A 182 -1.27 -10.70 -2.68
C GLN A 182 -2.73 -10.54 -3.10
N SER A 183 -3.08 -9.35 -3.58
CA SER A 183 -4.46 -9.00 -3.93
C SER A 183 -4.87 -9.59 -5.28
N GLY A 184 -5.59 -10.73 -5.23
CA GLY A 184 -6.14 -11.38 -6.42
C GLY A 184 -7.29 -10.61 -7.09
N HIS A 185 -7.91 -9.64 -6.39
CA HIS A 185 -8.97 -8.78 -6.92
C HIS A 185 -8.46 -7.55 -7.68
N VAL A 186 -7.14 -7.35 -7.77
CA VAL A 186 -6.53 -6.24 -8.52
C VAL A 186 -6.30 -6.62 -9.98
N VAL A 187 -6.66 -5.71 -10.88
CA VAL A 187 -6.35 -5.82 -12.31
C VAL A 187 -5.64 -4.55 -12.77
N PHE A 188 -4.43 -4.71 -13.28
CA PHE A 188 -3.68 -3.60 -13.88
C PHE A 188 -4.14 -3.35 -15.32
N ASP A 189 -4.67 -2.16 -15.59
CA ASP A 189 -5.19 -1.75 -16.89
C ASP A 189 -4.25 -0.75 -17.58
N ALA A 190 -3.82 -1.08 -18.80
CA ALA A 190 -2.91 -0.22 -19.58
C ALA A 190 -3.61 1.03 -20.14
N GLU A 191 -4.93 0.96 -20.36
CA GLU A 191 -5.70 2.03 -21.00
C GLU A 191 -6.40 2.94 -19.99
N ALA A 192 -6.36 2.59 -18.69
CA ALA A 192 -7.01 3.39 -17.66
C ALA A 192 -6.29 4.74 -17.47
N PRO A 193 -7.04 5.86 -17.46
CA PRO A 193 -6.46 7.18 -17.21
C PRO A 193 -5.95 7.28 -15.77
N LEU A 194 -4.93 8.10 -15.57
CA LEU A 194 -4.34 8.40 -14.28
C LEU A 194 -4.01 9.88 -14.19
N ASP A 195 -4.62 10.54 -13.22
CA ASP A 195 -4.24 11.86 -12.74
C ASP A 195 -3.24 11.73 -11.58
N ILE A 196 -2.33 12.70 -11.48
CA ILE A 196 -1.35 12.76 -10.41
C ILE A 196 -1.46 14.11 -9.72
N VAL A 197 -1.55 14.09 -8.40
CA VAL A 197 -1.71 15.26 -7.55
C VAL A 197 -0.60 15.22 -6.52
N ASP A 198 0.27 16.22 -6.52
CA ASP A 198 1.35 16.34 -5.55
C ASP A 198 1.02 17.47 -4.58
N LEU A 199 0.82 17.13 -3.30
CA LEU A 199 0.44 18.07 -2.23
C LEU A 199 1.63 18.43 -1.32
N ARG A 200 2.83 17.93 -1.61
CA ARG A 200 4.02 18.09 -0.74
C ARG A 200 4.49 19.55 -0.62
#